data_AF-A0A5J4XE93-F1
#
_entry.id   AF-A0A5J4XE93-F1
#
_cell.length_a   1.000
_cell.length_b   1.000
_cell.length_c   1.000
_cell.angle_alpha   90.00
_cell.angle_beta   90.00
_cell.angle_gamma   90.00
#
_symmetry.space_group_name_H-M   'P 1'
#
loop_
_entity.id
_entity.type
_entity.pdbx_description
1 polymer ?
#
loop_
_entity_poly.entity_id
_entity_poly.type
_entity_poly.pdbx_seq_one_letter_code
_entity_poly.pdbx_strand_id
1 'polypeptide(L)'
;MDPYYPHHSYNLKNNVASLSQWPPESSSHWWTEDVTTLGHLTRHALVMGNTWGLLIPLTILMASLRHKKKGWWFQLHRALATLSLILVIIGVILGRQLRISHPPVTFAGKCHKVMGYSALAFIVIQAVATLLWRPLGNHSFRSSWNAMHQTWGKATMTFGFVAVNLGIWVAGVGWPYYLLFALEVTLILGFASLQKPQQVAGKAPAQQATTNGHTAKPSEASVAQNAGGIIPWLIKQQSNFKQA
;
A
#
# COMPACT_ATOMS: atom_id res chain seq x y z
N MET A 1 -34.32 -25.93 -0.93
CA MET A 1 -34.47 -24.69 -1.73
C MET A 1 -34.87 -23.60 -0.75
N ASP A 2 -33.99 -22.61 -0.56
CA ASP A 2 -34.00 -21.63 0.52
C ASP A 2 -34.93 -20.43 0.18
N PRO A 3 -35.86 -19.99 1.04
CA PRO A 3 -36.95 -19.09 0.65
C PRO A 3 -36.74 -17.61 1.06
N TYR A 4 -35.56 -17.01 0.86
CA TYR A 4 -35.29 -15.67 1.41
C TYR A 4 -34.64 -14.65 0.47
N TYR A 5 -35.25 -14.38 -0.69
CA TYR A 5 -34.99 -13.13 -1.44
C TYR A 5 -36.24 -12.66 -2.20
N PRO A 6 -36.90 -11.56 -1.81
CA PRO A 6 -37.91 -10.93 -2.65
C PRO A 6 -37.26 -10.03 -3.71
N HIS A 7 -37.70 -10.16 -4.96
CA HIS A 7 -37.31 -9.29 -6.06
C HIS A 7 -37.98 -7.91 -5.92
N HIS A 8 -37.22 -6.88 -5.54
CA HIS A 8 -37.71 -5.49 -5.56
C HIS A 8 -37.39 -4.83 -6.91
N SER A 9 -38.44 -4.47 -7.64
CA SER A 9 -38.37 -3.56 -8.80
C SER A 9 -38.14 -2.12 -8.32
N TYR A 10 -37.05 -1.51 -8.78
CA TYR A 10 -36.63 -0.16 -8.37
C TYR A 10 -37.49 0.91 -9.07
N ASN A 11 -38.41 1.53 -8.33
CA ASN A 11 -39.14 2.72 -8.79
C ASN A 11 -38.40 3.98 -8.32
N LEU A 12 -37.75 4.68 -9.28
CA LEU A 12 -36.85 5.81 -9.03
C LEU A 12 -37.54 7.08 -8.49
N LYS A 13 -38.87 7.20 -8.60
CA LYS A 13 -39.57 8.46 -8.23
C LYS A 13 -39.83 8.63 -6.73
N ASN A 14 -39.84 7.54 -5.96
CA ASN A 14 -40.15 7.60 -4.52
C ASN A 14 -38.88 7.73 -3.62
N ASN A 15 -37.68 7.69 -4.20
CA ASN A 15 -36.42 7.60 -3.46
C ASN A 15 -35.75 8.95 -3.12
N VAL A 16 -36.29 10.08 -3.57
CA VAL A 16 -35.78 11.40 -3.16
C VAL A 16 -36.18 11.76 -1.73
N ALA A 17 -37.32 11.27 -1.24
CA ALA A 17 -37.73 11.44 0.15
C ALA A 17 -36.89 10.55 1.10
N SER A 18 -36.53 9.33 0.69
CA SER A 18 -35.69 8.41 1.49
C SER A 18 -34.23 8.85 1.57
N LEU A 19 -33.74 9.60 0.59
CA LEU A 19 -32.40 10.23 0.62
C LEU A 19 -32.30 11.36 1.66
N SER A 20 -33.41 11.99 2.02
CA SER A 20 -33.44 13.03 3.07
C SER A 20 -33.44 12.45 4.49
N GLN A 21 -33.83 11.18 4.64
CA GLN A 21 -33.85 10.44 5.90
C GLN A 21 -32.54 9.67 6.13
N TRP A 22 -31.42 10.22 5.65
CA TRP A 22 -30.11 9.64 5.92
C TRP A 22 -29.60 10.10 7.30
N PRO A 23 -29.28 9.19 8.24
CA PRO A 23 -29.33 7.73 8.13
C PRO A 23 -30.70 7.13 8.57
N PRO A 24 -31.12 5.98 7.99
CA PRO A 24 -32.44 5.39 8.24
C PRO A 24 -32.64 5.03 9.72
N GLU A 25 -33.87 5.09 10.22
CA GLU A 25 -34.22 4.85 11.63
C GLU A 25 -33.77 3.47 12.15
N SER A 26 -33.60 2.46 11.28
CA SER A 26 -33.01 1.15 11.63
C SER A 26 -31.49 1.17 11.83
N SER A 27 -30.81 2.25 11.44
CA SER A 27 -29.43 2.52 11.83
C SER A 27 -29.33 3.05 13.26
N SER A 28 -30.42 3.35 13.96
CA SER A 28 -30.39 3.84 15.35
C SER A 28 -29.99 2.80 16.41
N HIS A 29 -29.75 1.53 16.06
CA HIS A 29 -29.52 0.46 17.05
C HIS A 29 -28.05 0.20 17.41
N TRP A 30 -27.07 0.85 16.77
CA TRP A 30 -25.64 0.62 17.04
C TRP A 30 -24.96 1.72 17.88
N TRP A 31 -25.67 2.79 18.23
CA TRP A 31 -25.12 3.88 19.08
C TRP A 31 -25.36 3.64 20.58
N THR A 32 -26.06 2.55 20.95
CA THR A 32 -26.18 2.10 22.35
C THR A 32 -24.98 1.26 22.78
N GLU A 33 -23.80 1.52 22.21
CA GLU A 33 -22.58 0.83 22.60
C GLU A 33 -21.93 1.52 23.79
N ASP A 34 -21.36 0.73 24.70
CA ASP A 34 -20.69 1.25 25.88
C ASP A 34 -19.50 2.16 25.49
N VAL A 35 -19.18 3.11 26.36
CA VAL A 35 -18.08 4.09 26.16
C VAL A 35 -16.75 3.43 25.78
N THR A 36 -16.54 2.19 26.20
CA THR A 36 -15.37 1.37 25.88
C THR A 36 -15.29 1.08 24.38
N THR A 37 -16.41 0.65 23.78
CA THR A 37 -16.44 0.27 22.36
C THR A 37 -16.25 1.48 21.46
N LEU A 38 -16.94 2.58 21.73
CA LEU A 38 -16.74 3.86 21.05
C LEU A 38 -15.26 4.28 21.14
N GLY A 39 -14.65 4.16 22.32
CA GLY A 39 -13.23 4.43 22.50
C GLY A 39 -12.31 3.54 21.67
N HIS A 40 -12.60 2.25 21.51
CA HIS A 40 -11.84 1.34 20.63
C HIS A 40 -12.00 1.68 19.15
N LEU A 41 -13.24 1.97 18.71
CA LEU A 41 -13.54 2.39 17.34
C LEU A 41 -12.81 3.69 16.98
N THR A 42 -12.93 4.73 17.81
CA THR A 42 -12.27 6.03 17.56
C THR A 42 -10.76 5.88 17.48
N ARG A 43 -10.14 5.12 18.40
CA ARG A 43 -8.68 4.89 18.36
C ARG A 43 -8.26 4.14 17.09
N HIS A 44 -8.98 3.09 16.71
CA HIS A 44 -8.72 2.35 15.48
C HIS A 44 -8.86 3.26 14.25
N ALA A 45 -9.95 4.01 14.16
CA ALA A 45 -10.24 4.90 13.04
C ALA A 45 -9.20 6.03 12.92
N LEU A 46 -8.81 6.67 14.03
CA LEU A 46 -7.79 7.71 14.02
C LEU A 46 -6.42 7.17 13.60
N VAL A 47 -6.00 6.03 14.15
CA VAL A 47 -4.69 5.44 13.80
C VAL A 47 -4.68 4.99 12.35
N MET A 48 -5.68 4.24 11.89
CA MET A 48 -5.72 3.71 10.53
C MET A 48 -5.98 4.80 9.50
N GLY A 49 -6.93 5.71 9.76
CA GLY A 49 -7.25 6.84 8.89
C GLY A 49 -6.04 7.72 8.63
N ASN A 50 -5.35 8.18 9.68
CA ASN A 50 -4.16 9.02 9.52
C ASN A 50 -2.98 8.25 8.92
N THR A 51 -2.80 6.96 9.25
CA THR A 51 -1.68 6.19 8.71
C THR A 51 -1.83 5.97 7.21
N TRP A 52 -3.02 5.59 6.74
CA TRP A 52 -3.30 5.37 5.32
C TRP A 52 -3.57 6.66 4.55
N GLY A 53 -4.04 7.72 5.20
CA GLY A 53 -4.36 9.01 4.59
C GLY A 53 -3.15 9.95 4.50
N LEU A 54 -2.37 10.06 5.58
CA LEU A 54 -1.25 10.98 5.67
C LEU A 54 0.08 10.23 5.51
N LEU A 55 0.37 9.30 6.42
CA LEU A 55 1.74 8.85 6.64
C LEU A 55 2.28 7.99 5.48
N ILE A 56 1.46 7.09 4.94
CA ILE A 56 1.83 6.26 3.79
C ILE A 56 1.93 7.12 2.51
N PRO A 57 0.98 8.03 2.21
CA PRO A 57 1.16 8.99 1.11
C PRO A 57 2.40 9.87 1.25
N LEU A 58 2.74 10.34 2.45
CA LEU A 58 4.00 11.06 2.71
C LEU A 58 5.23 10.19 2.43
N THR A 59 5.16 8.89 2.76
CA THR A 59 6.21 7.91 2.41
C THR A 59 6.41 7.84 0.89
N ILE A 60 5.32 7.81 0.12
CA ILE A 60 5.35 7.81 -1.36
C ILE A 60 5.90 9.15 -1.89
N LEU A 61 5.52 10.27 -1.28
CA LEU A 61 6.05 11.59 -1.62
C LEU A 61 7.57 11.67 -1.40
N MET A 62 8.09 11.13 -0.30
CA MET A 62 9.54 11.11 -0.08
C MET A 62 10.27 10.31 -1.17
N ALA A 63 9.69 9.21 -1.65
CA ALA A 63 10.25 8.45 -2.77
C ALA A 63 10.25 9.23 -4.10
N SER A 64 9.25 10.09 -4.34
CA SER A 64 9.18 10.87 -5.58
C SER A 64 10.23 11.99 -5.62
N LEU A 65 10.66 12.50 -4.46
CA LEU A 65 11.72 13.51 -4.33
C LEU A 65 13.14 12.98 -4.58
N ARG A 66 13.29 11.70 -4.94
CA ARG A 66 14.60 11.05 -5.16
C ARG A 66 15.55 11.75 -6.13
N HIS A 67 15.01 12.55 -7.05
CA HIS A 67 15.79 13.30 -8.05
C HIS A 67 16.21 14.70 -7.58
N LYS A 68 15.55 15.25 -6.55
CA LYS A 68 15.76 16.62 -6.08
C LYS A 68 16.64 16.72 -4.83
N LYS A 69 16.75 15.64 -4.05
CA LYS A 69 17.46 15.64 -2.76
C LYS A 69 18.57 14.59 -2.76
N LYS A 70 19.82 15.03 -2.47
CA LYS A 70 21.02 14.19 -2.42
C LYS A 70 20.95 13.18 -1.26
N GLY A 71 20.36 12.00 -1.49
CA GLY A 71 20.37 10.85 -0.56
C GLY A 71 19.37 10.89 0.62
N TRP A 72 19.02 12.07 1.14
CA TRP A 72 18.11 12.24 2.29
C TRP A 72 16.72 11.62 2.09
N TRP A 73 16.24 11.63 0.85
CA TRP A 73 14.93 11.07 0.49
C TRP A 73 14.79 9.60 0.91
N PHE A 74 15.87 8.82 0.81
CA PHE A 74 15.83 7.38 1.08
C PHE A 74 15.76 7.11 2.59
N GLN A 75 16.45 7.93 3.40
CA GLN A 75 16.41 7.84 4.84
C GLN A 75 15.02 8.22 5.38
N LEU A 76 14.45 9.32 4.86
CA LEU A 76 13.10 9.74 5.23
C LEU A 76 12.03 8.76 4.76
N HIS A 77 12.13 8.26 3.52
CA HIS A 77 11.24 7.23 3.00
C HIS A 77 11.25 5.99 3.90
N ARG A 78 12.44 5.51 4.28
CA ARG A 78 12.58 4.35 5.17
C ARG A 78 12.01 4.63 6.56
N ALA A 79 12.32 5.78 7.16
CA ALA A 79 11.82 6.15 8.49
C ALA A 79 10.29 6.24 8.52
N LEU A 80 9.68 6.92 7.55
CA LEU A 80 8.22 7.02 7.42
C LEU A 80 7.59 5.66 7.13
N ALA A 81 8.17 4.84 6.24
CA ALA A 81 7.68 3.49 5.96
C ALA A 81 7.69 2.59 7.21
N THR A 82 8.75 2.65 8.00
CA THR A 82 8.84 1.91 9.27
C THR A 82 7.81 2.39 10.28
N LEU A 83 7.65 3.72 10.43
CA LEU A 83 6.63 4.27 11.32
C LEU A 83 5.22 3.88 10.89
N SER A 84 4.93 3.95 9.58
CA SER A 84 3.65 3.48 9.02
C SER A 84 3.41 2.01 9.33
N LEU A 85 4.40 1.13 9.14
CA LEU A 85 4.25 -0.29 9.44
C LEU A 85 3.89 -0.52 10.92
N ILE A 86 4.58 0.17 11.84
CA ILE A 86 4.29 0.08 13.28
C ILE A 86 2.86 0.52 13.58
N LEU A 87 2.43 1.66 13.04
CA LEU A 87 1.08 2.18 13.26
C LEU A 87 0.00 1.31 12.61
N VAL A 88 0.25 0.71 11.45
CA VAL A 88 -0.67 -0.27 10.83
C VAL A 88 -0.82 -1.50 11.74
N ILE A 89 0.27 -2.02 12.32
CA ILE A 89 0.19 -3.14 13.28
C ILE A 89 -0.63 -2.75 14.51
N ILE A 90 -0.37 -1.59 15.10
CA ILE A 90 -1.14 -1.07 16.24
C ILE A 90 -2.62 -0.92 15.88
N GLY A 91 -2.91 -0.32 14.72
CA GLY A 91 -4.28 -0.16 14.23
C GLY A 91 -5.00 -1.49 14.05
N VAL A 92 -4.34 -2.52 13.50
CA VAL A 92 -4.91 -3.86 13.37
C VAL A 92 -5.15 -4.51 14.73
N ILE A 93 -4.27 -4.33 15.72
CA ILE A 93 -4.48 -4.80 17.10
C ILE A 93 -5.72 -4.13 17.71
N LEU A 94 -5.87 -2.81 17.56
CA LEU A 94 -7.06 -2.08 18.00
C LEU A 94 -8.34 -2.58 17.32
N GLY A 95 -8.29 -2.84 16.02
CA GLY A 95 -9.41 -3.40 15.27
C GLY A 95 -9.77 -4.83 15.71
N ARG A 96 -8.77 -5.63 16.12
CA ARG A 96 -9.00 -6.96 16.69
C ARG A 96 -9.67 -6.88 18.05
N GLN A 97 -9.29 -5.93 18.90
CA GLN A 97 -9.93 -5.69 20.20
C GLN A 97 -11.41 -5.30 20.01
N LEU A 98 -11.69 -4.37 19.10
CA LEU A 98 -13.05 -3.98 18.74
C LEU A 98 -13.89 -5.20 18.31
N ARG A 99 -13.32 -6.09 17.50
CA ARG A 99 -14.00 -7.29 16.99
C ARG A 99 -14.35 -8.31 18.07
N ILE A 100 -13.53 -8.45 19.11
CA ILE A 100 -13.79 -9.41 20.19
C ILE A 100 -15.09 -9.02 20.91
N SER A 101 -15.32 -7.72 21.09
CA SER A 101 -16.56 -7.19 21.65
C SER A 101 -17.69 -7.15 20.62
N HIS A 102 -17.39 -6.84 19.36
CA HIS A 102 -18.38 -6.61 18.29
C HIS A 102 -17.97 -7.23 16.95
N PRO A 103 -18.32 -8.50 16.70
CA PRO A 103 -17.95 -9.17 15.47
C PRO A 103 -18.68 -8.57 14.25
N PRO A 104 -18.01 -8.38 13.10
CA PRO A 104 -18.63 -7.81 11.92
C PRO A 104 -19.67 -8.78 11.33
N VAL A 105 -20.94 -8.43 11.48
CA VAL A 105 -22.07 -9.20 10.93
C VAL A 105 -22.37 -8.84 9.47
N THR A 106 -22.07 -7.60 9.07
CA THR A 106 -22.35 -7.09 7.73
C THR A 106 -21.32 -7.57 6.70
N PHE A 107 -21.75 -7.69 5.43
CA PHE A 107 -20.85 -7.98 4.31
C PHE A 107 -19.74 -6.92 4.21
N ALA A 108 -20.10 -5.65 4.36
CA ALA A 108 -19.18 -4.51 4.41
C ALA A 108 -18.07 -4.68 5.46
N GLY A 109 -18.43 -5.05 6.69
CA GLY A 109 -17.48 -5.27 7.78
C GLY A 109 -16.54 -6.45 7.51
N LYS A 110 -17.05 -7.52 6.87
CA LYS A 110 -16.21 -8.64 6.43
C LYS A 110 -15.23 -8.21 5.35
N CYS A 111 -15.67 -7.42 4.36
CA CYS A 111 -14.81 -6.88 3.31
C CYS A 111 -13.75 -5.92 3.87
N HIS A 112 -14.12 -4.99 4.76
CA HIS A 112 -13.18 -4.09 5.45
C HIS A 112 -12.04 -4.87 6.11
N LYS A 113 -12.39 -5.94 6.85
CA LYS A 113 -11.44 -6.82 7.52
C LYS A 113 -10.49 -7.51 6.54
N VAL A 114 -11.03 -8.12 5.48
CA VAL A 114 -10.22 -8.83 4.48
C VAL A 114 -9.26 -7.86 3.80
N MET A 115 -9.76 -6.70 3.35
CA MET A 115 -8.94 -5.68 2.71
C MET A 115 -7.86 -5.14 3.66
N GLY A 116 -8.19 -4.92 4.93
CA GLY A 116 -7.24 -4.48 5.96
C GLY A 116 -6.11 -5.48 6.20
N TYR A 117 -6.43 -6.78 6.32
CA TYR A 117 -5.40 -7.82 6.46
C TYR A 117 -4.57 -8.01 5.20
N SER A 118 -5.17 -7.91 4.01
CA SER A 118 -4.43 -7.93 2.75
C SER A 118 -3.46 -6.74 2.65
N ALA A 119 -3.90 -5.55 3.06
CA ALA A 119 -3.05 -4.36 3.11
C ALA A 119 -1.88 -4.52 4.10
N LEU A 120 -2.13 -5.09 5.29
CA LEU A 120 -1.09 -5.45 6.26
C LEU A 120 -0.09 -6.45 5.65
N ALA A 121 -0.58 -7.51 5.01
CA ALA A 121 0.28 -8.51 4.39
C ALA A 121 1.20 -7.88 3.34
N PHE A 122 0.67 -6.99 2.49
CA PHE A 122 1.51 -6.31 1.49
C PHE A 122 2.53 -5.36 2.11
N ILE A 123 2.19 -4.58 3.13
CA ILE A 123 3.17 -3.68 3.77
C ILE A 123 4.29 -4.47 4.47
N VAL A 124 3.98 -5.64 5.06
CA VAL A 124 4.97 -6.53 5.67
C VAL A 124 5.86 -7.17 4.60
N ILE A 125 5.26 -7.70 3.52
CA ILE A 125 6.02 -8.26 2.39
C ILE A 125 6.98 -7.21 1.85
N GLN A 126 6.55 -5.96 1.70
CA GLN A 126 7.40 -4.87 1.21
C GLN A 126 8.57 -4.57 2.14
N ALA A 127 8.34 -4.55 3.46
CA ALA A 127 9.40 -4.36 4.45
C ALA A 127 10.40 -5.52 4.42
N VAL A 128 9.92 -6.76 4.51
CA VAL A 128 10.76 -7.98 4.51
C VAL A 128 11.55 -8.10 3.21
N ALA A 129 10.90 -7.92 2.08
CA ALA A 129 11.52 -8.04 0.77
C ALA A 129 12.56 -6.93 0.55
N THR A 130 12.36 -5.74 1.12
CA THR A 130 13.39 -4.68 1.13
C THR A 130 14.59 -5.04 2.01
N LEU A 131 14.37 -5.67 3.16
CA LEU A 131 15.44 -6.07 4.09
C LEU A 131 16.26 -7.25 3.54
N LEU A 132 15.61 -8.23 2.92
CA LEU A 132 16.24 -9.48 2.49
C LEU A 132 16.73 -9.47 1.04
N TRP A 133 16.01 -8.79 0.13
CA TRP A 133 16.24 -8.94 -1.31
C TRP A 133 16.65 -7.65 -2.02
N ARG A 134 16.77 -6.51 -1.34
CA ARG A 134 17.25 -5.28 -1.97
C ARG A 134 18.72 -5.45 -2.40
N PRO A 135 19.03 -5.48 -3.71
CA PRO A 135 20.40 -5.64 -4.15
C PRO A 135 21.22 -4.37 -3.90
N LEU A 136 22.49 -4.57 -3.53
CA LEU A 136 23.49 -3.52 -3.43
C LEU A 136 24.08 -3.25 -4.83
N GLY A 137 24.25 -1.98 -5.19
CA GLY A 137 24.85 -1.58 -6.47
C GLY A 137 23.91 -1.58 -7.68
N ASN A 138 24.50 -1.37 -8.87
CA ASN A 138 23.82 -1.19 -10.17
C ASN A 138 23.76 -2.49 -10.99
N HIS A 139 23.27 -3.58 -10.42
CA HIS A 139 22.95 -4.78 -11.20
C HIS A 139 21.59 -4.67 -11.91
N SER A 140 21.40 -5.40 -13.02
CA SER A 140 20.11 -5.52 -13.73
C SER A 140 18.95 -5.88 -12.78
N PHE A 141 19.23 -6.71 -11.78
CA PHE A 141 18.30 -7.09 -10.72
C PHE A 141 17.77 -5.90 -9.88
N ARG A 142 18.54 -4.81 -9.74
CA ARG A 142 18.10 -3.58 -9.04
C ARG A 142 16.92 -2.90 -9.72
N SER A 143 16.88 -2.95 -11.06
CA SER A 143 15.78 -2.41 -11.86
C SER A 143 14.50 -3.22 -11.66
N SER A 144 14.59 -4.55 -11.78
CA SER A 144 13.46 -5.45 -11.55
C SER A 144 12.92 -5.33 -10.11
N TRP A 145 13.81 -5.29 -9.12
CA TRP A 145 13.44 -5.05 -7.72
C TRP A 145 12.71 -3.71 -7.54
N ASN A 146 13.19 -2.63 -8.17
CA ASN A 146 12.51 -1.33 -8.12
C ASN A 146 11.11 -1.36 -8.74
N ALA A 147 10.96 -1.97 -9.93
CA ALA A 147 9.68 -2.06 -10.61
C ALA A 147 8.68 -2.85 -9.77
N MET A 148 9.09 -4.02 -9.27
CA MET A 148 8.29 -4.85 -8.39
C MET A 148 7.91 -4.09 -7.10
N HIS A 149 8.88 -3.52 -6.38
CA HIS A 149 8.63 -2.78 -5.15
C HIS A 149 7.65 -1.62 -5.34
N GLN A 150 7.74 -0.89 -6.47
CA GLN A 150 6.78 0.15 -6.80
C GLN A 150 5.38 -0.39 -7.10
N THR A 151 5.27 -1.47 -7.87
CA THR A 151 3.97 -2.08 -8.23
C THR A 151 3.24 -2.60 -6.99
N TRP A 152 3.93 -3.36 -6.13
CA TRP A 152 3.34 -3.80 -4.86
C TRP A 152 3.04 -2.64 -3.92
N GLY A 153 3.79 -1.54 -4.00
CA GLY A 153 3.55 -0.35 -3.18
C GLY A 153 2.24 0.32 -3.54
N LYS A 154 1.96 0.42 -4.84
CA LYS A 154 0.67 0.90 -5.36
C LYS A 154 -0.47 -0.02 -4.96
N ALA A 155 -0.29 -1.34 -5.10
CA ALA A 155 -1.30 -2.30 -4.65
C ALA A 155 -1.59 -2.16 -3.14
N THR A 156 -0.55 -2.07 -2.30
CA THR A 156 -0.68 -1.83 -0.86
C THR A 156 -1.53 -0.60 -0.57
N MET A 157 -1.24 0.52 -1.25
CA MET A 157 -1.98 1.77 -1.11
C MET A 157 -3.45 1.62 -1.54
N THR A 158 -3.73 0.92 -2.65
CA THR A 158 -5.09 0.67 -3.11
C THR A 158 -5.91 -0.13 -2.10
N PHE A 159 -5.36 -1.22 -1.56
CA PHE A 159 -6.04 -2.04 -0.57
C PHE A 159 -6.30 -1.27 0.72
N GLY A 160 -5.33 -0.49 1.20
CA GLY A 160 -5.51 0.37 2.37
C GLY A 160 -6.55 1.46 2.16
N PHE A 161 -6.55 2.11 0.98
CA PHE A 161 -7.56 3.11 0.61
C PHE A 161 -8.97 2.51 0.64
N VAL A 162 -9.18 1.36 0.00
CA VAL A 162 -10.47 0.66 0.02
C VAL A 162 -10.86 0.24 1.44
N ALA A 163 -9.91 -0.28 2.22
CA ALA A 163 -10.15 -0.67 3.61
C ALA A 163 -10.64 0.51 4.45
N VAL A 164 -10.00 1.69 4.37
CA VAL A 164 -10.45 2.88 5.12
C VAL A 164 -11.84 3.32 4.70
N ASN A 165 -12.13 3.39 3.39
CA ASN A 165 -13.47 3.79 2.92
C ASN A 165 -14.56 2.81 3.40
N LEU A 166 -14.29 1.49 3.35
CA LEU A 166 -15.21 0.50 3.93
C LEU A 166 -15.34 0.65 5.45
N GLY A 167 -14.26 1.06 6.14
CA GLY A 167 -14.28 1.34 7.58
C GLY A 167 -15.16 2.55 7.91
N ILE A 168 -15.05 3.63 7.15
CA ILE A 168 -15.92 4.82 7.27
C ILE A 168 -17.38 4.44 7.04
N TRP A 169 -17.65 3.57 6.07
CA TRP A 169 -19.01 3.08 5.79
C TRP A 169 -19.58 2.28 6.94
N VAL A 170 -18.82 1.31 7.44
CA VAL A 170 -19.22 0.45 8.55
C VAL A 170 -19.38 1.25 9.85
N ALA A 171 -18.56 2.27 10.06
CA ALA A 171 -18.64 3.15 11.23
C ALA A 171 -19.81 4.16 11.16
N GLY A 172 -20.46 4.32 10.00
CA GLY A 172 -21.64 5.17 9.86
C GLY A 172 -21.40 6.67 10.11
N VAL A 173 -20.15 7.14 10.09
CA VAL A 173 -19.78 8.53 10.46
C VAL A 173 -20.15 9.59 9.42
N GLY A 174 -20.71 9.19 8.28
CA GLY A 174 -21.23 10.09 7.24
C GLY A 174 -20.24 10.40 6.11
N TRP A 175 -20.78 10.98 5.03
CA TRP A 175 -20.05 11.26 3.79
C TRP A 175 -18.87 12.25 3.89
N PRO A 176 -18.84 13.25 4.80
CA PRO A 176 -17.71 14.20 4.87
C PRO A 176 -16.36 13.54 5.13
N TYR A 177 -16.33 12.46 5.93
CA TYR A 177 -15.08 11.75 6.23
C TYR A 177 -14.45 11.07 5.01
N TYR A 178 -15.27 10.62 4.04
CA TYR A 178 -14.77 10.11 2.76
C TYR A 178 -14.09 11.21 1.96
N LEU A 179 -14.68 12.40 1.93
CA LEU A 179 -14.12 13.54 1.21
C LEU A 179 -12.82 14.01 1.84
N LEU A 180 -12.77 14.14 3.18
CA LEU A 180 -11.55 14.52 3.88
C LEU A 180 -10.42 13.54 3.57
N PHE A 181 -10.69 12.24 3.72
CA PHE A 181 -9.72 11.20 3.42
C PHE A 181 -9.28 11.21 1.95
N ALA A 182 -10.22 11.30 1.01
CA ALA A 182 -9.90 11.31 -0.43
C ALA A 182 -9.13 12.57 -0.85
N LEU A 183 -9.53 13.75 -0.33
CA LEU A 183 -8.87 15.02 -0.59
C LEU A 183 -7.41 14.98 -0.12
N GLU A 184 -7.19 14.58 1.13
CA GLU A 184 -5.87 14.48 1.73
C GLU A 184 -4.93 13.57 0.93
N VAL A 185 -5.37 12.34 0.63
CA VAL A 185 -4.61 11.39 -0.20
C VAL A 185 -4.33 11.96 -1.59
N THR A 186 -5.33 12.59 -2.21
CA THR A 186 -5.22 13.13 -3.58
C THR A 186 -4.26 14.31 -3.64
N LEU A 187 -4.27 15.20 -2.66
CA LEU A 187 -3.34 16.33 -2.60
C LEU A 187 -1.89 15.85 -2.46
N ILE A 188 -1.63 14.89 -1.57
CA ILE A 188 -0.27 14.38 -1.33
C ILE A 188 0.24 13.59 -2.54
N LEU A 189 -0.57 12.66 -3.06
CA LEU A 189 -0.16 11.83 -4.21
C LEU A 189 -0.13 12.65 -5.52
N GLY A 190 -1.04 13.60 -5.67
CA GLY A 190 -1.04 14.59 -6.76
C GLY A 190 0.25 15.39 -6.75
N PHE A 191 0.63 15.97 -5.61
CA PHE A 191 1.90 16.67 -5.48
C PHE A 191 3.10 15.75 -5.73
N ALA A 192 3.08 14.52 -5.22
CA ALA A 192 4.13 13.53 -5.47
C ALA A 192 4.29 13.22 -6.96
N SER A 193 3.19 13.17 -7.73
CA SER A 193 3.21 12.93 -9.17
C SER A 193 3.88 14.05 -9.97
N LEU A 194 3.84 15.29 -9.46
CA LEU A 194 4.51 16.46 -10.05
C LEU A 194 6.03 16.45 -9.81
N GLN A 195 6.54 15.62 -8.90
CA GLN A 195 7.97 15.55 -8.58
C GLN A 195 8.78 14.65 -9.54
N LYS A 196 8.14 14.06 -10.57
CA LYS A 196 8.85 13.26 -11.59
C LYS A 196 10.01 14.08 -12.18
N PRO A 197 11.15 13.44 -12.48
CA PRO A 197 12.28 14.16 -13.07
C PRO A 197 11.79 14.81 -14.38
N GLN A 198 12.02 16.11 -14.55
CA GLN A 198 11.98 16.70 -15.88
C GLN A 198 12.90 15.82 -16.73
N GLN A 199 12.35 15.20 -17.77
CA GLN A 199 13.19 14.53 -18.73
C GLN A 199 14.21 15.58 -19.19
N VAL A 200 15.48 15.30 -19.00
CA VAL A 200 16.54 16.15 -19.54
C VAL A 200 16.35 16.09 -21.05
N ALA A 201 15.65 17.09 -21.59
CA ALA A 201 15.52 17.33 -23.00
C ALA A 201 16.95 17.60 -23.51
N GLY A 202 17.59 16.57 -24.06
CA GLY A 202 18.99 16.65 -24.44
C GLY A 202 19.77 15.36 -24.26
N LYS A 203 19.30 14.26 -24.86
CA LYS A 203 20.23 13.28 -25.43
C LYS A 203 19.91 13.18 -26.91
N ALA A 204 20.63 13.98 -27.69
CA ALA A 204 20.77 13.74 -29.12
C ALA A 204 21.21 12.28 -29.33
N PRO A 205 20.70 11.56 -30.35
CA PRO A 205 21.13 10.20 -30.62
C PRO A 205 22.64 10.21 -30.88
N ALA A 206 23.38 9.43 -30.09
CA ALA A 206 24.78 9.18 -30.34
C ALA A 206 24.94 8.66 -31.77
N GLN A 207 25.74 9.38 -32.57
CA GLN A 207 26.14 8.96 -33.90
C GLN A 207 26.63 7.51 -33.86
N GLN A 208 26.04 6.69 -34.73
CA GLN A 208 26.59 5.38 -35.08
C GLN A 208 28.01 5.59 -35.58
N ALA A 209 29.00 5.28 -34.73
CA ALA A 209 30.36 5.05 -35.18
C ALA A 209 30.34 3.75 -35.99
N THR A 210 30.38 3.91 -37.30
CA THR A 210 30.66 2.86 -38.27
C THR A 210 32.09 2.36 -38.04
N THR A 211 32.26 1.10 -37.64
CA THR A 211 33.50 0.36 -37.93
C THR A 211 33.12 -1.04 -38.36
N ASN A 212 33.42 -1.33 -39.62
CA ASN A 212 33.22 -2.60 -40.29
C ASN A 212 34.19 -3.68 -39.76
N GLY A 213 33.70 -4.92 -39.74
CA GLY A 213 34.47 -6.12 -40.05
C GLY A 213 35.23 -6.79 -38.91
N HIS A 214 34.73 -7.93 -38.43
CA HIS A 214 35.26 -9.25 -38.82
C HIS A 214 34.45 -10.37 -38.17
N THR A 215 34.12 -11.36 -38.99
CA THR A 215 33.42 -12.59 -38.68
C THR A 215 34.20 -13.48 -37.71
N ALA A 216 33.55 -13.96 -36.64
CA ALA A 216 33.93 -15.21 -35.99
C ALA A 216 32.70 -15.88 -35.36
N LYS A 217 32.50 -17.14 -35.74
CA LYS A 217 31.43 -18.08 -35.35
C LYS A 217 31.52 -18.42 -33.85
N PRO A 218 30.40 -18.62 -33.12
CA PRO A 218 30.46 -19.04 -31.72
C PRO A 218 30.73 -20.55 -31.61
N SER A 219 31.78 -20.95 -30.89
CA SER A 219 32.01 -22.34 -30.48
C SER A 219 31.25 -22.64 -29.19
N GLU A 220 30.46 -23.70 -29.23
CA GLU A 220 29.72 -24.31 -28.13
C GLU A 220 30.67 -24.81 -27.03
N ALA A 221 30.97 -23.97 -26.03
CA ALA A 221 31.59 -24.39 -24.77
C ALA A 221 31.48 -23.30 -23.71
N SER A 222 30.32 -23.19 -23.04
CA SER A 222 30.22 -22.59 -21.69
C SER A 222 28.87 -22.79 -20.99
N VAL A 223 27.93 -23.55 -21.57
CA VAL A 223 26.66 -23.90 -20.90
C VAL A 223 26.85 -25.15 -20.04
N ALA A 224 27.64 -25.04 -18.98
CA ALA A 224 27.62 -25.98 -17.85
C ALA A 224 28.61 -25.53 -16.76
N GLN A 225 28.20 -24.64 -15.87
CA GLN A 225 28.63 -24.57 -14.45
C GLN A 225 28.10 -23.28 -13.81
N ASN A 226 26.87 -23.33 -13.30
CA ASN A 226 26.46 -22.52 -12.14
C ASN A 226 25.16 -23.09 -11.57
N ALA A 227 25.21 -24.35 -11.15
CA ALA A 227 24.24 -24.91 -10.21
C ALA A 227 24.83 -24.78 -8.78
N GLY A 228 25.00 -23.54 -8.32
CA GLY A 228 25.40 -23.23 -6.95
C GLY A 228 24.17 -22.78 -6.17
N GLY A 229 23.63 -23.64 -5.32
CA GLY A 229 22.43 -23.37 -4.51
C GLY A 229 22.58 -22.19 -3.53
N ILE A 230 21.45 -21.83 -2.92
CA ILE A 230 21.26 -20.66 -2.04
C ILE A 230 22.14 -20.67 -0.78
N ILE A 231 22.59 -21.86 -0.34
CA ILE A 231 23.32 -22.06 0.92
C ILE A 231 24.77 -21.50 0.85
N PRO A 232 25.57 -21.81 -0.19
CA PRO A 232 26.89 -21.18 -0.38
C PRO A 232 26.90 -19.65 -0.43
N TRP A 233 25.84 -19.01 -0.94
CA TRP A 233 25.73 -17.54 -1.02
C TRP A 233 25.56 -16.90 0.36
N LEU A 234 24.76 -17.51 1.23
CA LEU A 234 24.50 -17.02 2.60
C LEU A 234 25.77 -17.07 3.48
N ILE A 235 26.59 -18.09 3.33
CA ILE A 235 27.84 -18.25 4.10
C ILE A 235 28.85 -17.16 3.72
N LYS A 236 28.96 -16.83 2.43
CA LYS A 236 29.85 -15.76 1.95
C LYS A 236 29.40 -14.36 2.36
N GLN A 237 28.11 -14.16 2.62
CA GLN A 237 27.60 -12.88 3.08
C GLN A 237 27.93 -12.61 4.56
N GLN A 238 27.93 -13.63 5.42
CA GLN A 238 28.26 -13.48 6.85
C GLN A 238 29.76 -13.25 7.11
N SER A 239 30.66 -13.81 6.30
CA SER A 239 32.11 -13.61 6.47
C SER A 239 32.53 -12.15 6.26
N ASN A 240 31.83 -11.43 5.38
CA ASN A 240 32.15 -10.04 5.04
C ASN A 240 31.61 -9.02 6.08
N PHE A 241 30.75 -9.44 7.00
CA PHE A 241 30.29 -8.62 8.12
C PHE A 241 31.28 -8.57 9.29
N LYS A 242 32.26 -9.49 9.36
CA LYS A 242 33.26 -9.53 10.44
C LYS A 242 34.51 -8.68 10.16
N GLN A 243 34.59 -8.02 9.00
CA GLN A 243 35.76 -7.23 8.59
C GLN A 243 35.44 -5.76 8.30
N ALA A 244 34.28 -5.26 8.74
CA ALA A 244 33.86 -3.86 8.61
C ALA A 244 33.53 -3.26 9.98
#